data_AF-A0A523DIY5-F1
#
_entry.id   AF-A0A523DIY5-F1
#
_cell.length_a   1.000
_cell.length_b   1.000
_cell.length_c   1.000
_cell.angle_alpha   90.00
_cell.angle_beta   90.00
_cell.angle_gamma   90.00
#
_symmetry.space_group_name_H-M   'P 1'
#
loop_
_entity.id
_entity.type
_entity.pdbx_description
1 polymer ?
#
loop_
_entity_poly.entity_id
_entity_poly.type
_entity_poly.pdbx_seq_one_letter_code
_entity_poly.pdbx_strand_id
1 'polypeptide(L)'
;MDFSDSARTKALRQRLLVFMDEAIYPNERVYTEQLDAGANRWESPPIMEELKRAARAAGLWNLFLPDCDLGAGLTNVEYAPLCEIMGRSPIAPEACNCSAPDTGNMEVLVRYGTTAQ
;
A
#
# COMPACT_ATOMS: atom_id res chain seq x y z
N MET A 1 -13.59 -5.08 -27.72
CA MET A 1 -12.51 -5.01 -26.72
C MET A 1 -13.19 -4.97 -25.36
N ASP A 2 -12.85 -5.87 -24.46
CA ASP A 2 -13.41 -5.90 -23.10
C ASP A 2 -12.52 -5.04 -22.19
N PHE A 3 -13.13 -4.05 -21.54
CA PHE A 3 -12.47 -3.11 -20.63
C PHE A 3 -12.84 -3.39 -19.17
N SER A 4 -13.53 -4.49 -18.89
CA SER A 4 -13.98 -4.81 -17.56
C SER A 4 -12.85 -5.33 -16.67
N ASP A 5 -12.87 -4.90 -15.40
CA ASP A 5 -11.95 -5.41 -14.39
C ASP A 5 -12.16 -6.92 -14.16
N SER A 6 -11.05 -7.63 -13.93
CA SER A 6 -11.08 -9.02 -13.48
C SER A 6 -11.82 -9.16 -12.14
N ALA A 7 -12.35 -10.35 -11.86
CA ALA A 7 -13.01 -10.62 -10.57
C ALA A 7 -12.06 -10.37 -9.38
N ARG A 8 -10.77 -10.69 -9.56
CA ARG A 8 -9.70 -10.43 -8.58
C ARG A 8 -9.54 -8.93 -8.32
N THR A 9 -9.44 -8.12 -9.38
CA THR A 9 -9.34 -6.66 -9.28
C THR A 9 -10.55 -6.07 -8.57
N LYS A 10 -11.77 -6.49 -8.93
CA LYS A 10 -13.01 -6.01 -8.28
C LYS A 10 -13.01 -6.31 -6.78
N ALA A 11 -12.61 -7.52 -6.38
CA ALA A 11 -12.54 -7.91 -4.98
C ALA A 11 -11.51 -7.09 -4.19
N LEU A 12 -10.32 -6.86 -4.77
CA LEU A 12 -9.29 -6.03 -4.15
C LEU A 12 -9.70 -4.56 -4.07
N ARG A 13 -10.33 -4.01 -5.12
CA ARG A 13 -10.89 -2.64 -5.09
C ARG A 13 -11.90 -2.49 -3.97
N GLN A 14 -12.81 -3.45 -3.80
CA GLN A 14 -13.80 -3.39 -2.73
C GLN A 14 -13.14 -3.44 -1.34
N ARG A 15 -12.20 -4.37 -1.11
CA ARG A 15 -11.45 -4.45 0.16
C ARG A 15 -10.70 -3.17 0.45
N LEU A 16 -10.05 -2.60 -0.57
CA LEU A 16 -9.29 -1.38 -0.44
C LEU A 16 -10.21 -0.19 -0.13
N LEU A 17 -11.36 -0.04 -0.80
CA LEU A 17 -12.34 1.00 -0.48
C LEU A 17 -12.81 0.92 0.98
N VAL A 18 -13.15 -0.28 1.46
CA VAL A 18 -13.52 -0.50 2.87
C VAL A 18 -12.37 -0.11 3.80
N PHE A 19 -11.13 -0.52 3.48
CA PHE A 19 -9.96 -0.16 4.26
C PHE A 19 -9.69 1.36 4.25
N MET A 20 -9.96 2.05 3.13
CA MET A 20 -9.85 3.49 3.06
C MET A 20 -10.84 4.17 4.01
N ASP A 21 -12.11 3.74 3.99
CA ASP A 21 -13.20 4.31 4.78
C ASP A 21 -13.06 4.02 6.29
N GLU A 22 -12.65 2.80 6.65
CA GLU A 22 -12.61 2.35 8.04
C GLU A 22 -11.28 2.63 8.75
N ALA A 23 -10.16 2.61 8.01
CA ALA A 23 -8.83 2.71 8.60
C ALA A 23 -8.06 3.94 8.14
N ILE A 24 -8.04 4.27 6.85
CA ILE A 24 -7.19 5.38 6.36
C ILE A 24 -7.80 6.74 6.70
N TYR A 25 -8.96 7.08 6.12
CA TYR A 25 -9.52 8.43 6.23
C TYR A 25 -9.75 8.89 7.68
N PRO A 26 -10.25 8.04 8.60
CA PRO A 26 -10.39 8.44 10.01
C PRO A 26 -9.05 8.76 10.69
N ASN A 27 -7.95 8.14 10.25
CA ASN A 27 -6.64 8.25 10.88
C ASN A 27 -5.70 9.26 10.20
N GLU A 28 -6.08 9.91 9.09
CA GLU A 28 -5.28 10.99 8.49
C GLU A 28 -5.02 12.14 9.47
N ARG A 29 -6.03 12.51 10.26
CA ARG A 29 -5.90 13.53 11.29
C ARG A 29 -4.98 13.05 12.42
N VAL A 30 -5.16 11.81 12.88
CA VAL A 30 -4.32 11.21 13.93
C VAL A 30 -2.86 11.16 13.50
N TYR A 31 -2.60 10.77 12.24
CA TYR A 31 -1.26 10.77 11.66
C TYR A 31 -0.62 12.15 11.71
N THR A 32 -1.34 13.19 11.26
CA THR A 32 -0.84 14.57 11.27
C THR A 32 -0.56 15.05 12.70
N GLU A 33 -1.49 14.83 13.63
CA GLU A 33 -1.35 15.22 15.04
C GLU A 33 -0.14 14.53 15.70
N GLN A 34 0.07 13.24 15.44
CA GLN A 34 1.22 12.49 15.95
C GLN A 34 2.54 12.95 15.30
N LEU A 35 2.54 13.27 14.01
CA LEU A 35 3.72 13.79 13.31
C LEU A 35 4.15 15.15 13.86
N ASP A 36 3.20 16.05 14.11
CA ASP A 36 3.47 17.38 14.67
C ASP A 36 3.91 17.33 16.14
N ALA A 37 3.43 16.34 16.91
CA ALA A 37 3.81 16.12 18.29
C ALA A 37 5.15 15.37 18.46
N GLY A 38 5.68 14.77 17.39
CA GLY A 38 6.92 14.00 17.40
C GLY A 38 8.15 14.81 17.82
N ALA A 39 9.18 14.13 18.30
CA ALA A 39 10.43 14.78 18.71
C ALA A 39 11.17 15.40 17.51
N ASN A 40 11.02 14.78 16.33
CA ASN A 40 11.46 15.33 15.06
C ASN A 40 10.48 14.94 13.93
N ARG A 41 10.46 15.75 12.86
CA ARG A 41 9.56 15.58 11.71
C ARG A 41 9.84 14.37 10.82
N TRP A 42 10.90 13.62 11.11
CA TRP A 42 11.34 12.46 10.31
C TRP A 42 11.00 11.13 10.98
N GLU A 43 10.44 11.17 12.19
CA GLU A 43 9.93 9.98 12.87
C GLU A 43 8.60 9.54 12.26
N SER A 44 8.45 8.23 12.05
CA SER A 44 7.18 7.66 11.60
C SER A 44 6.17 7.68 12.75
N PRO A 45 4.98 8.28 12.57
CA PRO A 45 3.94 8.28 13.58
C PRO A 45 3.52 6.86 14.00
N PRO A 46 3.29 6.57 15.29
CA PRO A 46 2.87 5.24 15.76
C PRO A 46 1.65 4.65 15.04
N ILE A 47 0.71 5.51 14.63
CA ILE A 47 -0.50 5.07 13.90
C ILE A 47 -0.15 4.39 12.57
N MET A 48 0.96 4.77 11.94
CA MET A 48 1.37 4.17 10.66
C MET A 48 1.67 2.67 10.82
N GLU A 49 2.29 2.26 11.92
CA GLU A 49 2.58 0.85 12.18
C GLU A 49 1.30 0.05 12.49
N GLU A 50 0.30 0.68 13.11
CA GLU A 50 -1.03 0.07 13.28
C GLU A 50 -1.73 -0.13 11.93
N LEU A 51 -1.71 0.88 11.07
CA LEU A 51 -2.28 0.80 9.73
C LEU A 51 -1.59 -0.26 8.86
N LYS A 52 -0.25 -0.36 8.92
CA LYS A 52 0.50 -1.42 8.22
C LYS A 52 0.10 -2.82 8.69
N ARG A 53 -0.07 -3.02 10.00
CA ARG A 53 -0.57 -4.31 10.55
C ARG A 53 -1.97 -4.62 10.05
N ALA A 54 -2.87 -3.63 10.05
CA ALA A 54 -4.23 -3.78 9.55
C ALA A 54 -4.26 -4.11 8.06
N ALA A 55 -3.46 -3.42 7.23
CA ALA A 55 -3.35 -3.68 5.80
C ALA A 55 -2.86 -5.11 5.51
N ARG A 56 -1.83 -5.58 6.23
CA ARG A 56 -1.34 -6.98 6.12
C ARG A 56 -2.44 -7.98 6.47
N ALA A 57 -3.14 -7.80 7.59
CA ALA A 57 -4.25 -8.66 8.00
C ALA A 57 -5.40 -8.65 6.97
N ALA A 58 -5.63 -7.49 6.36
CA ALA A 58 -6.60 -7.29 5.30
C ALA A 58 -6.08 -7.69 3.92
N GLY A 59 -4.91 -8.33 3.78
CA GLY A 59 -4.37 -8.81 2.50
C GLY A 59 -4.10 -7.70 1.47
N LEU A 60 -3.87 -6.47 1.94
CA LEU A 60 -3.60 -5.26 1.15
C LEU A 60 -2.12 -4.87 1.27
N TRP A 61 -1.22 -5.83 1.03
CA TRP A 61 0.22 -5.65 1.25
C TRP A 61 1.04 -6.07 0.03
N ASN A 62 2.08 -5.30 -0.32
CA ASN A 62 2.95 -5.54 -1.49
C ASN A 62 2.17 -5.71 -2.81
N LEU A 63 1.10 -4.92 -2.99
CA LEU A 63 0.21 -5.04 -4.15
C LEU A 63 0.91 -4.69 -5.47
N PHE A 64 2.03 -3.96 -5.40
CA PHE A 64 2.79 -3.49 -6.55
C PHE A 64 3.68 -4.55 -7.21
N LEU A 65 4.05 -5.61 -6.49
CA LEU A 65 5.09 -6.54 -6.94
C LEU A 65 4.48 -7.64 -7.83
N PRO A 66 4.78 -7.67 -9.13
CA PRO A 66 4.23 -8.66 -10.05
C PRO A 66 4.98 -10.00 -9.95
N ASP A 67 4.29 -11.09 -10.32
CA ASP A 67 4.88 -12.42 -10.61
C ASP A 67 5.94 -12.91 -9.60
N CYS A 68 5.67 -12.73 -8.30
CA CYS A 68 6.58 -13.10 -7.22
C CYS A 68 5.82 -13.57 -5.98
N ASP A 69 6.31 -14.62 -5.32
CA ASP A 69 5.75 -15.15 -4.06
C ASP A 69 5.85 -14.15 -2.88
N LEU A 70 6.60 -13.06 -3.06
CA LEU A 70 6.77 -11.98 -2.08
C LEU A 70 5.73 -10.86 -2.23
N GLY A 71 4.88 -10.94 -3.27
CA GLY A 71 3.91 -9.91 -3.63
C GLY A 71 2.51 -10.47 -3.92
N ALA A 72 1.65 -9.62 -4.47
CA ALA A 72 0.27 -10.00 -4.81
C ALA A 72 0.12 -10.63 -6.20
N GLY A 73 1.17 -10.62 -7.04
CA GLY A 73 1.13 -11.21 -8.38
C GLY A 73 0.09 -10.56 -9.30
N LEU A 74 -0.08 -9.25 -9.16
CA LEU A 74 -0.99 -8.46 -9.99
C LEU A 74 -0.28 -8.04 -11.27
N THR A 75 -1.01 -8.05 -12.38
CA THR A 75 -0.56 -7.36 -13.59
C THR A 75 -0.68 -5.85 -13.41
N ASN A 76 0.02 -5.07 -14.23
CA ASN A 76 -0.08 -3.60 -14.20
C ASN A 76 -1.53 -3.11 -14.40
N VAL A 77 -2.32 -3.78 -15.23
CA VAL A 77 -3.74 -3.43 -15.48
C VAL A 77 -4.59 -3.65 -14.22
N GLU A 78 -4.29 -4.68 -13.44
CA GLU A 78 -5.01 -4.96 -12.19
C GLU A 78 -4.56 -4.06 -11.04
N TYR A 79 -3.28 -3.67 -11.02
CA TYR A 79 -2.73 -2.81 -9.97
C TYR A 79 -3.09 -1.33 -10.15
N ALA A 80 -3.15 -0.84 -11.40
CA ALA A 80 -3.46 0.56 -11.71
C ALA A 80 -4.69 1.15 -10.99
N PRO A 81 -5.88 0.50 -10.97
CA PRO A 81 -7.04 1.03 -10.26
C PRO A 81 -6.87 1.01 -8.72
N LEU A 82 -5.99 0.14 -8.19
CA LEU A 82 -5.66 0.14 -6.76
C LEU A 82 -4.77 1.33 -6.40
N CYS A 83 -3.81 1.69 -7.26
CA CYS A 83 -3.02 2.91 -7.13
C CYS A 83 -3.90 4.16 -7.13
N GLU A 84 -4.91 4.21 -8.00
CA GLU A 84 -5.87 5.33 -8.04
C GLU A 84 -6.60 5.49 -6.70
N ILE A 85 -7.01 4.39 -6.07
CA ILE A 85 -7.69 4.43 -4.77
C ILE A 85 -6.73 4.85 -3.66
N MET A 86 -5.53 4.24 -3.58
CA MET A 86 -4.53 4.61 -2.58
C MET A 86 -4.10 6.07 -2.72
N GLY A 87 -3.97 6.57 -3.94
CA GLY A 87 -3.58 7.96 -4.24
C GLY A 87 -4.57 9.02 -3.75
N ARG A 88 -5.75 8.63 -3.26
CA ARG A 88 -6.73 9.55 -2.64
C ARG A 88 -6.29 10.04 -1.25
N SER A 89 -5.31 9.38 -0.65
CA SER A 89 -4.78 9.72 0.68
C SER A 89 -3.25 9.79 0.66
N PRO A 90 -2.63 10.74 1.37
CA PRO A 90 -1.17 10.81 1.46
C PRO A 90 -0.57 9.62 2.23
N ILE A 91 -1.33 8.96 3.10
CA ILE A 91 -0.81 7.90 3.99
C ILE A 91 -1.14 6.48 3.53
N ALA A 92 -2.10 6.31 2.62
CA ALA A 92 -2.53 4.99 2.15
C ALA A 92 -1.44 4.17 1.44
N PRO A 93 -0.62 4.76 0.53
CA PRO A 93 0.44 4.00 -0.10
C PRO A 93 1.43 3.42 0.92
N GLU A 94 1.82 4.20 1.93
CA GLU A 94 2.73 3.71 2.97
C GLU A 94 2.07 2.62 3.84
N ALA A 95 0.80 2.82 4.23
CA ALA A 95 0.05 1.83 4.99
C ALA A 95 -0.05 0.47 4.27
N CYS A 96 -0.09 0.46 2.93
CA CYS A 96 -0.17 -0.76 2.11
C CYS A 96 1.21 -1.27 1.61
N ASN A 97 2.32 -0.64 2.02
CA ASN A 97 3.68 -0.91 1.53
C ASN A 97 3.86 -0.72 0.02
N CYS A 98 3.18 0.29 -0.51
CA CYS A 98 3.10 0.67 -1.91
C CYS A 98 3.61 2.10 -2.17
N SER A 99 4.32 2.71 -1.22
CA SER A 99 4.90 4.05 -1.35
C SER A 99 6.25 4.05 -2.08
N ALA A 100 6.46 5.10 -2.89
CA ALA A 100 7.79 5.46 -3.34
C ALA A 100 8.59 6.06 -2.17
N PRO A 101 9.94 5.92 -2.16
CA PRO A 101 10.80 5.28 -3.15
C PRO A 101 10.90 3.75 -3.01
N ASP A 102 10.33 3.18 -1.96
CA ASP A 102 10.60 1.80 -1.54
C ASP A 102 10.12 0.76 -2.54
N THR A 103 8.98 0.98 -3.21
CA THR A 103 8.51 0.09 -4.28
C THR A 103 9.56 -0.10 -5.38
N GLY A 104 10.17 0.99 -5.85
CA GLY A 104 11.24 0.93 -6.86
C GLY A 104 12.49 0.23 -6.33
N ASN A 105 12.90 0.53 -5.10
CA ASN A 105 14.05 -0.13 -4.47
C ASN A 105 13.82 -1.65 -4.31
N MET A 106 12.62 -2.04 -3.87
CA MET A 106 12.23 -3.44 -3.73
C MET A 106 12.21 -4.15 -5.09
N GLU A 107 11.70 -3.52 -6.15
CA GLU A 107 11.76 -4.10 -7.50
C GLU A 107 13.20 -4.31 -7.99
N VAL A 108 14.12 -3.38 -7.69
CA VAL A 108 15.54 -3.53 -8.05
C VAL A 108 16.16 -4.72 -7.33
N LEU A 109 15.92 -4.87 -6.02
CA LEU A 109 16.44 -6.00 -5.26
C LEU A 109 15.84 -7.33 -5.72
N VAL A 110 14.54 -7.40 -5.98
CA VAL A 110 13.91 -8.63 -6.48
C VAL A 110 14.48 -9.05 -7.84
N ARG A 111 14.79 -8.09 -8.72
CA ARG A 111 15.30 -8.40 -10.08
C ARG A 111 16.79 -8.65 -10.13
N TYR A 112 17.58 -7.97 -9.30
CA TYR A 112 19.04 -7.90 -9.45
C TYR A 112 19.82 -8.19 -8.17
N GLY A 113 19.15 -8.34 -7.03
CA GLY A 113 19.76 -8.68 -5.76
C GLY A 113 20.35 -10.10 -5.78
N THR A 114 21.50 -10.25 -5.13
CA THR A 114 22.03 -11.58 -4.80
C THR A 114 21.22 -12.19 -3.65
N THR A 115 21.30 -13.50 -3.42
CA THR A 115 20.62 -14.14 -2.27
C THR A 115 21.01 -13.57 -0.91
N ALA A 116 22.18 -12.94 -0.81
CA ALA A 116 22.65 -12.31 0.43
C ALA A 116 22.04 -10.91 0.68
N GLN A 117 21.36 -10.32 -0.31
CA GLN A 117 20.75 -8.99 -0.29
C GLN A 117 19.23 -9.11 -0.25
#